data_AF-A0A7X7EQP5-F1
#
_entry.id   AF-A0A7X7EQP5-F1
#
_cell.length_a   1.000
_cell.length_b   1.000
_cell.length_c   1.000
_cell.angle_alpha   90.00
_cell.angle_beta   90.00
_cell.angle_gamma   90.00
#
_symmetry.space_group_name_H-M   'P 1'
#
loop_
_entity.id
_entity.type
_entity.pdbx_description
1 polymer ?
#
loop_
_entity_poly.entity_id
_entity_poly.type
_entity_poly.pdbx_seq_one_letter_code
_entity_poly.pdbx_strand_id
1 'polypeptide(L)'
;MNILPKEELNKLIVTSKGSCVSIYMPANKSGPEAEQNSIRFKNLLREAEQRLVDQGHKLPEAKDLLAPAGALLTDSFFWRHQNEGLAVFVSPEIFKYFRLPLTFGQNVFIGDSFNVTPLLPMFIADGRFYILALNKKNIRLFQCTRMNIQEVELVKVPKSIDELLRYNVSDQNITYHVVGNRGQNKAATAVFHGHGAGTDNAAKKKDVLEFFQQLDRYLRKFLEGERAPMILAG
;
A
#
# COMPACT_ATOMS: atom_id res chain seq x y z
N MET A 1 -18.26 -17.82 -11.67
CA MET A 1 -18.14 -16.59 -10.85
C MET A 1 -16.66 -16.22 -10.83
N ASN A 2 -16.25 -15.19 -11.57
CA ASN A 2 -14.84 -14.79 -11.63
C ASN A 2 -14.50 -14.01 -10.35
N ILE A 3 -14.09 -14.75 -9.33
CA ILE A 3 -13.44 -14.19 -8.14
C ILE A 3 -12.06 -13.73 -8.61
N LEU A 4 -11.72 -12.46 -8.38
CA LEU A 4 -10.38 -11.95 -8.64
C LEU A 4 -9.40 -12.68 -7.70
N PRO A 5 -8.46 -13.50 -8.21
CA PRO A 5 -7.49 -14.21 -7.37
C PRO A 5 -6.52 -13.23 -6.70
N LYS A 6 -6.02 -13.57 -5.51
CA LYS A 6 -5.01 -12.75 -4.81
C LYS A 6 -3.74 -12.59 -5.64
N GLU A 7 -3.40 -13.59 -6.42
CA GLU A 7 -2.27 -13.61 -7.34
C GLU A 7 -2.42 -12.55 -8.45
N GLU A 8 -3.63 -12.35 -8.98
CA GLU A 8 -3.88 -11.30 -9.98
C GLU A 8 -3.78 -9.91 -9.35
N LEU A 9 -4.25 -9.72 -8.10
CA LEU A 9 -4.05 -8.46 -7.38
C LEU A 9 -2.55 -8.17 -7.18
N ASN A 10 -1.77 -9.15 -6.75
CA ASN A 10 -0.33 -8.99 -6.56
C ASN A 10 0.38 -8.61 -7.87
N LYS A 11 -0.03 -9.18 -9.02
CA LYS A 11 0.50 -8.78 -10.33
C LYS A 11 0.26 -7.31 -10.64
N LEU A 12 -0.92 -6.79 -10.28
CA LEU A 12 -1.25 -5.37 -10.46
C LEU A 12 -0.45 -4.45 -9.51
N ILE A 13 -0.04 -4.93 -8.34
CA ILE A 13 0.72 -4.16 -7.35
C ILE A 13 2.22 -4.12 -7.69
N VAL A 14 2.80 -5.25 -8.10
CA VAL A 14 4.25 -5.39 -8.31
C VAL A 14 4.72 -4.77 -9.62
N THR A 15 3.82 -4.61 -10.60
CA THR A 15 4.20 -4.28 -11.97
C THR A 15 3.79 -2.87 -12.34
N SER A 16 4.76 -2.03 -12.69
CA SER A 16 4.53 -0.87 -13.55
C SER A 16 5.83 -0.20 -13.99
N LYS A 17 6.08 -0.22 -15.31
CA LYS A 17 6.95 0.73 -16.00
C LYS A 17 6.08 1.57 -16.93
N GLY A 18 6.21 2.89 -16.86
CA GLY A 18 5.38 3.82 -17.62
C GLY A 18 3.97 4.01 -17.03
N SER A 19 3.16 4.80 -17.72
CA SER A 19 1.85 5.24 -17.24
C SER A 19 0.85 4.09 -17.12
N CYS A 20 0.28 3.95 -15.94
CA CYS A 20 -0.70 2.93 -15.61
C CYS A 20 -2.08 3.55 -15.47
N VAL A 21 -3.02 3.10 -16.30
CA VAL A 21 -4.41 3.55 -16.31
C VAL A 21 -5.29 2.51 -15.60
N SER A 22 -6.07 2.97 -14.63
CA SER A 22 -7.10 2.16 -13.96
C SER A 22 -8.48 2.79 -14.19
N ILE A 23 -9.39 2.07 -14.82
CA ILE A 23 -10.75 2.51 -15.13
C ILE A 23 -11.73 1.67 -14.31
N TYR A 24 -12.66 2.35 -13.65
CA TYR A 24 -13.72 1.72 -12.86
C TYR A 24 -15.08 2.26 -13.28
N MET A 25 -16.08 1.38 -13.35
CA MET A 25 -17.45 1.78 -13.64
C MET A 25 -18.49 0.76 -13.13
N PRO A 26 -19.73 1.20 -12.89
CA PRO A 26 -20.85 0.27 -12.73
C PRO A 26 -21.11 -0.44 -14.07
N ALA A 27 -21.35 -1.75 -14.03
CA ALA A 27 -21.53 -2.58 -15.23
C ALA A 27 -22.77 -3.43 -15.10
N ASN A 28 -23.95 -2.83 -15.31
CA ASN A 28 -25.24 -3.47 -15.04
C ASN A 28 -25.45 -4.74 -15.88
N LYS A 29 -25.99 -5.80 -15.27
CA LYS A 29 -26.19 -7.12 -15.90
C LYS A 29 -27.28 -7.13 -16.97
N SER A 30 -28.33 -6.34 -16.77
CA SER A 30 -29.58 -6.42 -17.53
C SER A 30 -30.30 -5.08 -17.59
N GLY A 31 -31.26 -4.97 -18.51
CA GLY A 31 -32.16 -3.82 -18.65
C GLY A 31 -31.56 -2.66 -19.45
N PRO A 32 -32.29 -1.54 -19.58
CA PRO A 32 -31.85 -0.36 -20.36
C PRO A 32 -30.50 0.20 -19.90
N GLU A 33 -30.20 0.06 -18.60
CA GLU A 33 -28.94 0.46 -18.01
C GLU A 33 -27.74 -0.41 -18.43
N ALA A 34 -27.96 -1.64 -18.93
CA ALA A 34 -26.90 -2.49 -19.46
C ALA A 34 -26.47 -2.05 -20.87
N GLU A 35 -27.41 -1.56 -21.68
CA GLU A 35 -27.13 -1.02 -23.02
C GLU A 35 -26.24 0.22 -22.96
N GLN A 36 -26.34 0.98 -21.87
CA GLN A 36 -25.49 2.14 -21.61
C GLN A 36 -24.07 1.79 -21.15
N ASN A 37 -23.78 0.53 -20.78
CA ASN A 37 -22.45 0.17 -20.28
C ASN A 37 -21.34 0.49 -21.30
N SER A 38 -21.53 0.14 -22.58
CA SER A 38 -20.53 0.42 -23.62
C SER A 38 -20.36 1.94 -23.85
N ILE A 39 -21.44 2.71 -23.72
CA ILE A 39 -21.43 4.16 -23.84
C ILE A 39 -20.65 4.79 -22.68
N ARG A 40 -20.93 4.37 -21.43
CA ARG A 40 -20.19 4.83 -20.24
C ARG A 40 -18.70 4.50 -20.37
N PHE A 41 -18.37 3.29 -20.82
CA PHE A 41 -16.99 2.90 -21.01
C PHE A 41 -16.28 3.70 -22.10
N LYS A 42 -16.95 3.97 -23.22
CA LYS A 42 -16.43 4.85 -24.28
C LYS A 42 -16.11 6.24 -23.76
N ASN A 43 -16.98 6.80 -22.92
CA ASN A 43 -16.76 8.10 -22.31
C ASN A 43 -15.55 8.10 -21.36
N LEU A 44 -15.40 7.04 -20.55
CA LEU A 44 -14.25 6.86 -19.65
C LEU A 44 -12.94 6.67 -20.40
N LEU A 45 -12.93 5.97 -21.53
CA LEU A 45 -11.76 5.86 -22.41
C LEU A 45 -11.35 7.22 -22.96
N ARG A 46 -12.32 8.05 -23.37
CA ARG A 46 -12.06 9.43 -23.83
C ARG A 46 -11.49 10.29 -22.70
N GLU A 47 -12.02 10.15 -21.49
CA GLU A 47 -11.49 10.84 -20.31
C GLU A 47 -10.06 10.40 -19.99
N ALA A 48 -9.76 9.11 -20.08
CA ALA A 48 -8.41 8.59 -19.87
C ALA A 48 -7.43 9.11 -20.94
N GLU A 49 -7.83 9.11 -22.21
CA GLU A 49 -7.04 9.68 -23.31
C GLU A 49 -6.70 11.15 -23.05
N GLN A 50 -7.70 11.96 -22.68
CA GLN A 50 -7.49 13.38 -22.38
C GLN A 50 -6.53 13.57 -21.20
N ARG A 51 -6.73 12.84 -20.10
CA ARG A 51 -5.87 12.98 -18.91
C ARG A 51 -4.43 12.52 -19.16
N LEU A 52 -4.22 11.50 -20.01
CA LEU A 52 -2.87 11.12 -20.44
C LEU A 52 -2.20 12.26 -21.21
N VAL A 53 -2.93 12.91 -22.13
CA VAL A 53 -2.41 14.06 -22.88
C VAL A 53 -2.11 15.23 -21.95
N ASP A 54 -2.98 15.51 -20.97
CA ASP A 54 -2.77 16.56 -19.97
C ASP A 54 -1.53 16.28 -19.09
N GLN A 55 -1.16 15.00 -18.92
CA GLN A 55 0.08 14.57 -18.24
C GLN A 55 1.32 14.56 -19.16
N GLY A 56 1.20 15.03 -20.40
CA GLY A 56 2.31 15.23 -21.32
C GLY A 56 2.53 14.12 -22.36
N HIS A 57 1.65 13.11 -22.41
CA HIS A 57 1.70 12.13 -23.50
C HIS A 57 1.25 12.74 -24.83
N LYS A 58 1.82 12.27 -25.94
CA LYS A 58 1.27 12.62 -27.25
C LYS A 58 -0.04 11.87 -27.47
N LEU A 59 -0.97 12.50 -28.18
CA LEU A 59 -2.27 11.91 -28.49
C LEU A 59 -2.19 10.51 -29.16
N PRO A 60 -1.29 10.25 -30.13
CA PRO A 60 -1.15 8.92 -30.69
C PRO A 60 -0.67 7.88 -29.67
N GLU A 61 0.28 8.24 -28.81
CA GLU A 61 0.80 7.34 -27.77
C GLU A 61 -0.28 6.99 -26.74
N ALA A 62 -1.11 7.95 -26.35
CA ALA A 62 -2.25 7.72 -25.45
C ALA A 62 -3.30 6.78 -26.08
N LYS A 63 -3.58 6.96 -27.37
CA LYS A 63 -4.49 6.08 -28.13
C LYS A 63 -3.96 4.66 -28.25
N ASP A 64 -2.68 4.52 -28.59
CA ASP A 64 -2.04 3.22 -28.72
C ASP A 64 -2.03 2.47 -27.39
N LEU A 65 -1.74 3.19 -26.28
CA LEU A 65 -1.81 2.62 -24.94
C LEU A 65 -3.22 2.09 -24.62
N LEU A 66 -4.27 2.86 -24.93
CA LEU A 66 -5.66 2.51 -24.62
C LEU A 66 -6.32 1.59 -25.65
N ALA A 67 -5.68 1.31 -26.80
CA ALA A 67 -6.26 0.52 -27.88
C ALA A 67 -6.75 -0.88 -27.44
N PRO A 68 -6.04 -1.65 -26.59
CA PRO A 68 -6.54 -2.93 -26.09
C PRO A 68 -7.85 -2.80 -25.32
N ALA A 69 -8.01 -1.74 -24.52
CA ALA A 69 -9.26 -1.45 -23.82
C ALA A 69 -10.34 -0.99 -24.81
N GLY A 70 -9.99 -0.18 -25.81
CA GLY A 70 -10.89 0.25 -26.87
C GLY A 70 -11.50 -0.91 -27.67
N ALA A 71 -10.76 -2.01 -27.86
CA ALA A 71 -11.26 -3.21 -28.53
C ALA A 71 -12.45 -3.87 -27.81
N LEU A 72 -12.60 -3.65 -26.49
CA LEU A 72 -13.78 -4.14 -25.75
C LEU A 72 -15.07 -3.47 -26.19
N LEU A 73 -15.03 -2.25 -26.75
CA LEU A 73 -16.23 -1.52 -27.18
C LEU A 73 -16.99 -2.25 -28.30
N THR A 74 -16.29 -3.00 -29.15
CA THR A 74 -16.89 -3.73 -30.27
C THR A 74 -17.20 -5.19 -29.91
N ASP A 75 -16.76 -5.67 -28.74
CA ASP A 75 -17.04 -7.02 -28.26
C ASP A 75 -18.45 -7.11 -27.64
N SER A 76 -19.42 -7.50 -28.47
CA SER A 76 -20.81 -7.68 -28.04
C SER A 76 -20.96 -8.82 -27.02
N PHE A 77 -20.12 -9.86 -27.08
CA PHE A 77 -20.17 -10.96 -26.12
C PHE A 77 -19.68 -10.49 -24.74
N PHE A 78 -18.66 -9.64 -24.71
CA PHE A 78 -18.20 -8.99 -23.50
C PHE A 78 -19.34 -8.22 -22.81
N TRP A 79 -20.04 -7.33 -23.51
CA TRP A 79 -21.09 -6.49 -22.92
C TRP A 79 -22.34 -7.27 -22.47
N ARG A 80 -22.62 -8.42 -23.08
CA ARG A 80 -23.72 -9.30 -22.66
C ARG A 80 -23.45 -10.05 -21.35
N HIS A 81 -22.20 -10.15 -20.92
CA HIS A 81 -21.80 -10.94 -19.75
C HIS A 81 -21.10 -10.10 -18.69
N GLN A 82 -21.77 -9.07 -18.18
CA GLN A 82 -21.26 -8.20 -17.11
C GLN A 82 -21.68 -8.66 -15.71
N ASN A 83 -21.12 -8.02 -14.67
CA ASN A 83 -21.46 -8.30 -13.28
C ASN A 83 -22.06 -7.06 -12.59
N GLU A 84 -21.55 -6.56 -11.46
CA GLU A 84 -22.04 -5.31 -10.85
C GLU A 84 -21.12 -4.14 -11.18
N GLY A 85 -19.82 -4.43 -11.38
CA GLY A 85 -18.84 -3.45 -11.79
C GLY A 85 -17.77 -4.02 -12.70
N LEU A 86 -17.15 -3.12 -13.45
CA LEU A 86 -16.05 -3.39 -14.35
C LEU A 86 -14.82 -2.60 -13.88
N ALA A 87 -13.70 -3.30 -13.76
CA ALA A 87 -12.38 -2.72 -13.55
C ALA A 87 -11.50 -3.05 -14.75
N VAL A 88 -10.81 -2.07 -15.34
CA VAL A 88 -9.90 -2.23 -16.48
C VAL A 88 -8.56 -1.58 -16.15
N PHE A 89 -7.48 -2.30 -16.41
CA PHE A 89 -6.10 -1.92 -16.13
C PHE A 89 -5.29 -1.98 -17.42
N VAL A 90 -4.62 -0.87 -17.73
CA VAL A 90 -3.86 -0.70 -18.97
C VAL A 90 -2.51 -0.05 -18.69
N SER A 91 -1.44 -0.70 -19.12
CA SER A 91 -0.08 -0.17 -19.19
C SER A 91 0.58 -0.73 -20.47
N PRO A 92 1.80 -0.28 -20.84
CA PRO A 92 2.47 -0.80 -22.03
C PRO A 92 2.68 -2.33 -22.02
N GLU A 93 2.77 -2.94 -20.83
CA GLU A 93 3.03 -4.37 -20.68
C GLU A 93 1.80 -5.16 -20.20
N ILE A 94 0.78 -4.48 -19.67
CA ILE A 94 -0.37 -5.13 -19.03
C ILE A 94 -1.67 -4.61 -19.62
N PHE A 95 -2.51 -5.54 -20.05
CA PHE A 95 -3.92 -5.31 -20.25
C PHE A 95 -4.73 -6.37 -19.49
N LYS A 96 -5.53 -5.92 -18.53
CA LYS A 96 -6.38 -6.80 -17.70
C LYS A 96 -7.72 -6.14 -17.45
N TYR A 97 -8.77 -6.94 -17.38
CA TYR A 97 -10.08 -6.48 -16.94
C TYR A 97 -10.77 -7.52 -16.06
N PHE A 98 -11.63 -7.05 -15.17
CA PHE A 98 -12.37 -7.89 -14.24
C PHE A 98 -13.82 -7.43 -14.11
N ARG A 99 -14.73 -8.40 -14.14
CA ARG A 99 -16.16 -8.20 -13.97
C ARG A 99 -16.55 -8.68 -12.58
N LEU A 100 -16.75 -7.74 -11.67
CA LEU A 100 -16.74 -7.99 -10.23
C LEU A 100 -18.14 -7.83 -9.62
N PRO A 101 -18.45 -8.57 -8.55
CA PRO A 101 -19.66 -8.36 -7.75
C PRO A 101 -19.48 -7.17 -6.80
N LEU A 102 -18.99 -6.05 -7.32
CA LEU A 102 -18.78 -4.79 -6.63
C LEU A 102 -19.26 -3.68 -7.55
N THR A 103 -20.10 -2.79 -7.04
CA THR A 103 -20.47 -1.57 -7.74
C THR A 103 -19.39 -0.50 -7.54
N PHE A 104 -18.91 0.06 -8.65
CA PHE A 104 -17.96 1.18 -8.63
C PHE A 104 -18.63 2.49 -9.01
N GLY A 105 -18.04 3.61 -8.59
CA GLY A 105 -18.24 4.89 -9.29
C GLY A 105 -17.51 4.90 -10.63
N GLN A 106 -17.95 5.77 -11.55
CA GLN A 106 -17.24 6.02 -12.80
C GLN A 106 -15.98 6.83 -12.52
N ASN A 107 -14.80 6.22 -12.63
CA ASN A 107 -13.54 6.88 -12.33
C ASN A 107 -12.40 6.40 -13.24
N VAL A 108 -11.48 7.32 -13.52
CA VAL A 108 -10.21 7.06 -14.20
C VAL A 108 -9.06 7.48 -13.28
N PHE A 109 -8.09 6.61 -13.08
CA PHE A 109 -6.84 6.91 -12.37
C PHE A 109 -5.66 6.69 -13.31
N ILE A 110 -4.71 7.62 -13.29
CA ILE A 110 -3.46 7.52 -14.02
C ILE A 110 -2.33 7.80 -13.06
N GLY A 111 -1.32 6.94 -13.03
CA GLY A 111 -0.11 7.14 -12.26
C GLY A 111 0.97 6.12 -12.58
N ASP A 112 2.02 6.10 -11.77
CA ASP A 112 3.16 5.19 -11.93
C ASP A 112 2.84 3.75 -11.50
N SER A 113 1.65 3.48 -10.98
CA SER A 113 1.16 2.16 -10.57
C SER A 113 -0.37 2.08 -10.70
N PHE A 114 -0.92 0.88 -10.87
CA PHE A 114 -2.37 0.71 -10.90
C PHE A 114 -3.01 1.08 -9.55
N ASN A 115 -4.12 1.83 -9.60
CA ASN A 115 -4.91 2.10 -8.39
C ASN A 115 -5.76 0.88 -8.08
N VAL A 116 -5.29 -0.01 -7.21
CA VAL A 116 -6.00 -1.22 -6.80
C VAL A 116 -6.92 -1.01 -5.59
N THR A 117 -6.91 0.17 -4.97
CA THR A 117 -7.71 0.49 -3.78
C THR A 117 -9.20 0.14 -3.94
N PRO A 118 -9.85 0.44 -5.08
CA PRO A 118 -11.27 0.10 -5.26
C PRO A 118 -11.55 -1.42 -5.27
N LEU A 119 -10.54 -2.27 -5.52
CA LEU A 119 -10.69 -3.72 -5.52
C LEU A 119 -10.60 -4.34 -4.13
N LEU A 120 -10.03 -3.63 -3.15
CA LEU A 120 -9.75 -4.18 -1.83
C LEU A 120 -10.97 -4.81 -1.15
N PRO A 121 -12.19 -4.25 -1.23
CA PRO A 121 -13.38 -4.88 -0.65
C PRO A 121 -13.62 -6.35 -1.07
N MET A 122 -13.10 -6.82 -2.22
CA MET A 122 -13.17 -8.23 -2.62
C MET A 122 -12.33 -9.19 -1.77
N PHE A 123 -11.22 -8.70 -1.22
CA PHE A 123 -10.20 -9.52 -0.53
C PHE A 123 -10.32 -9.47 0.98
N ILE A 124 -11.13 -8.54 1.43
CA ILE A 124 -11.40 -8.30 2.82
C ILE A 124 -12.50 -9.29 3.22
N ALA A 125 -12.11 -10.56 3.43
CA ALA A 125 -12.98 -11.54 4.06
C ALA A 125 -13.44 -10.97 5.41
N ASP A 126 -14.76 -10.89 5.61
CA ASP A 126 -15.45 -10.26 6.75
C ASP A 126 -15.34 -8.73 6.86
N GLY A 127 -14.90 -8.04 5.80
CA GLY A 127 -14.84 -6.58 5.84
C GLY A 127 -13.70 -6.03 6.71
N ARG A 128 -12.80 -6.86 7.27
CA ARG A 128 -11.63 -6.45 8.06
C ARG A 128 -10.33 -6.33 7.26
N PHE A 129 -9.61 -5.22 7.43
CA PHE A 129 -8.26 -4.97 6.90
C PHE A 129 -7.43 -4.20 7.93
N TYR A 130 -6.12 -4.10 7.72
CA TYR A 130 -5.25 -3.32 8.61
C TYR A 130 -4.63 -2.13 7.86
N ILE A 131 -4.46 -1.00 8.55
CA ILE A 131 -3.63 0.12 8.10
C ILE A 131 -2.45 0.23 9.06
N LEU A 132 -1.25 0.07 8.54
CA LEU A 132 -0.02 0.35 9.28
C LEU A 132 0.44 1.76 8.90
N ALA A 133 0.18 2.71 9.79
CA ALA A 133 0.65 4.08 9.67
C ALA A 133 2.00 4.21 10.36
N LEU A 134 3.08 4.41 9.62
CA LEU A 134 4.43 4.41 10.19
C LEU A 134 5.31 5.54 9.64
N ASN A 135 6.09 6.13 10.54
CA ASN A 135 7.25 6.95 10.19
C ASN A 135 8.35 6.71 11.24
N LYS A 136 9.49 7.39 11.11
CA LYS A 136 10.62 7.24 12.04
C LYS A 136 10.29 7.58 13.50
N LYS A 137 9.25 8.37 13.74
CA LYS A 137 8.86 8.91 15.05
C LYS A 137 7.63 8.23 15.65
N ASN A 138 6.81 7.56 14.85
CA ASN A 138 5.56 6.99 15.31
C ASN A 138 5.14 5.78 14.48
N ILE A 139 4.67 4.73 15.14
CA ILE A 139 4.03 3.56 14.53
C ILE A 139 2.64 3.41 15.13
N ARG A 140 1.64 3.30 14.26
CA ARG A 140 0.25 3.04 14.63
C ARG A 140 -0.29 1.95 13.72
N LEU A 141 -0.93 0.95 14.32
CA LEU A 141 -1.65 -0.08 13.59
C LEU A 141 -3.13 0.14 13.80
N PHE A 142 -3.91 0.10 12.74
CA PHE A 142 -5.37 0.16 12.81
C PHE A 142 -5.96 -1.11 12.23
N GLN A 143 -6.96 -1.66 12.92
CA GLN A 143 -7.89 -2.61 12.34
C GLN A 143 -9.08 -1.82 11.82
N CYS A 144 -9.38 -2.02 10.55
CA CYS A 144 -10.38 -1.28 9.82
C CYS A 144 -11.45 -2.20 9.29
N THR A 145 -12.67 -1.69 9.22
CA THR A 145 -13.73 -2.22 8.37
C THR A 145 -14.26 -1.15 7.42
N ARG A 146 -15.25 -1.50 6.60
CA ARG A 146 -15.96 -0.50 5.79
C ARG A 146 -16.58 0.62 6.64
N MET A 147 -16.95 0.33 7.88
CA MET A 147 -17.74 1.23 8.72
C MET A 147 -16.99 1.74 9.96
N ASN A 148 -15.84 1.15 10.30
CA ASN A 148 -15.15 1.47 11.55
C ASN A 148 -13.62 1.45 11.38
N ILE A 149 -12.93 2.25 12.19
CA ILE A 149 -11.48 2.19 12.38
C ILE A 149 -11.19 2.11 13.86
N GLN A 150 -10.38 1.13 14.26
CA GLN A 150 -9.96 0.94 15.63
C GLN A 150 -8.44 0.84 15.68
N GLU A 151 -7.80 1.66 16.51
CA GLU A 151 -6.37 1.55 16.75
C GLU A 151 -6.09 0.28 17.56
N VAL A 152 -5.14 -0.51 17.08
CA VAL A 152 -4.68 -1.74 17.70
C VAL A 152 -3.40 -1.41 18.44
N GLU A 153 -3.39 -1.67 19.74
CA GLU A 153 -2.21 -1.41 20.55
C GLU A 153 -1.10 -2.42 20.24
N LEU A 154 0.03 -1.90 19.74
CA LEU A 154 1.25 -2.67 19.56
C LEU A 154 2.00 -2.72 20.89
N VAL A 155 1.81 -3.81 21.65
CA VAL A 155 2.50 -4.04 22.92
C VAL A 155 3.89 -4.63 22.65
N LYS A 156 4.93 -4.15 23.32
CA LYS A 156 6.33 -4.64 23.20
C LYS A 156 7.00 -4.38 21.83
N VAL A 157 6.59 -3.32 21.13
CA VAL A 157 7.30 -2.82 19.94
C VAL A 157 7.71 -1.37 20.18
N PRO A 158 8.95 -0.97 19.88
CA PRO A 158 9.33 0.43 19.91
C PRO A 158 8.44 1.24 18.96
N LYS A 159 7.75 2.26 19.46
CA LYS A 159 6.87 3.12 18.66
C LYS A 159 7.66 4.15 17.84
N SER A 160 8.97 4.24 18.03
CA SER A 160 9.86 5.13 17.29
C SER A 160 11.30 4.60 17.25
N ILE A 161 12.11 5.13 16.33
CA ILE A 161 13.55 4.85 16.29
C ILE A 161 14.23 5.33 17.59
N ASP A 162 13.80 6.46 18.14
CA ASP A 162 14.35 6.99 19.40
C ASP A 162 14.10 6.05 20.58
N GLU A 163 12.94 5.39 20.61
CA GLU A 163 12.63 4.38 21.62
C GLU A 163 13.50 3.12 21.44
N LEU A 164 13.70 2.66 20.20
CA LEU A 164 14.58 1.53 19.92
C LEU A 164 16.02 1.80 20.38
N LEU A 165 16.54 2.98 20.07
CA LEU A 165 17.89 3.37 20.47
C LEU A 165 18.05 3.39 21.99
N ARG A 166 17.01 3.74 22.75
CA ARG A 166 17.04 3.70 24.23
C ARG A 166 17.14 2.27 24.78
N TYR A 167 16.43 1.31 24.19
CA TYR A 167 16.52 -0.10 24.59
C TYR A 167 17.91 -0.69 24.29
N ASN A 168 18.49 -0.38 23.12
CA ASN A 168 19.82 -0.87 22.76
C ASN A 168 20.94 -0.28 23.66
N VAL A 169 20.75 0.93 24.20
CA VAL A 169 21.70 1.53 25.16
C VAL A 169 21.62 0.86 26.54
N SER A 170 20.45 0.36 26.97
CA SER A 170 20.31 -0.33 28.26
C SER A 170 20.94 -1.73 28.28
N ASP A 171 21.03 -2.42 27.14
CA ASP A 171 21.64 -3.75 27.05
C ASP A 171 23.18 -3.73 26.99
N GLN A 172 23.80 -2.55 26.83
CA GLN A 172 25.26 -2.44 26.67
C GLN A 172 26.04 -1.98 27.90
N ASN A 173 25.45 -1.75 29.08
CA ASN A 173 26.25 -1.45 30.28
C ASN A 173 25.55 -1.78 31.61
N ILE A 174 25.83 -2.96 32.17
CA ILE A 174 26.09 -3.08 33.62
C ILE A 174 27.29 -4.00 33.83
N THR A 175 28.49 -3.44 33.83
CA THR A 175 29.64 -4.05 34.50
C THR A 175 30.21 -3.03 35.46
N TYR A 176 29.75 -3.07 36.71
CA TYR A 176 30.35 -2.32 37.80
C TYR A 176 31.71 -2.93 38.13
N HIS A 177 32.80 -2.29 37.72
CA HIS A 177 34.10 -2.52 38.34
C HIS A 177 34.38 -1.39 39.34
N VAL A 178 33.97 -1.59 40.60
CA VAL A 178 34.49 -0.81 41.72
C VAL A 178 35.87 -1.35 42.04
N VAL A 179 36.92 -0.72 41.51
CA VAL A 179 38.27 -0.92 42.01
C VAL A 179 38.46 0.04 43.17
N GLY A 180 38.42 -0.49 44.39
CA GLY A 180 38.70 0.29 45.58
C GLY A 180 40.17 0.72 45.62
N ASN A 181 40.41 2.01 45.89
CA ASN A 181 41.59 2.40 46.65
C ASN A 181 41.33 3.66 47.49
N ARG A 182 41.87 3.64 48.72
CA ARG A 182 41.73 4.68 49.76
C ARG A 182 42.45 5.98 49.35
N GLY A 183 41.80 7.13 49.51
CA GLY A 183 42.49 8.43 49.57
C GLY A 183 41.66 9.67 49.20
N GLN A 184 41.27 10.44 50.22
CA GLN A 184 40.95 11.89 50.25
C GLN A 184 40.06 12.54 49.15
N ASN A 185 38.91 13.03 49.62
CA ASN A 185 38.12 14.19 49.17
C ASN A 185 38.53 14.89 47.87
N LYS A 186 37.94 14.49 46.74
CA LYS A 186 37.55 15.40 45.64
C LYS A 186 36.27 14.88 44.98
N ALA A 187 35.32 15.79 44.75
CA ALA A 187 34.07 15.51 44.06
C ALA A 187 34.37 14.84 42.70
N ALA A 188 33.97 13.58 42.54
CA ALA A 188 34.01 12.90 41.26
C ALA A 188 32.79 13.35 40.46
N THR A 189 32.95 14.38 39.64
CA THR A 189 32.04 14.64 38.53
C THR A 189 32.15 13.45 37.59
N ALA A 190 31.12 12.60 37.54
CA ALA A 190 31.06 11.51 36.58
C ALA A 190 31.00 12.10 35.17
N VAL A 191 32.14 12.10 34.48
CA VAL A 191 32.20 12.47 33.06
C VAL A 191 31.68 11.28 32.27
N PHE A 192 30.43 11.42 31.83
CA PHE A 192 29.76 10.49 30.93
C PHE A 192 30.41 10.60 29.54
N HIS A 193 31.15 9.57 29.12
CA HIS A 193 31.60 9.42 27.74
C HIS A 193 30.67 8.44 27.02
N GLY A 194 29.49 8.92 26.65
CA GLY A 194 28.67 8.27 25.63
C GLY A 194 29.38 8.36 24.28
N HIS A 195 29.98 7.27 23.83
CA HIS A 195 30.54 7.19 22.50
C HIS A 195 29.43 7.29 21.44
N GLY A 196 29.53 8.29 20.58
CA GLY A 196 29.14 8.16 19.18
C GLY A 196 27.73 8.59 18.77
N ALA A 197 27.09 9.53 19.47
CA ALA A 197 25.96 10.25 18.91
C ALA A 197 26.46 11.36 17.96
N GLY A 198 26.55 11.06 16.66
CA GLY A 198 26.53 12.11 15.64
C GLY A 198 27.58 11.99 14.53
N THR A 199 27.11 11.66 13.33
CA THR A 199 27.55 12.10 11.97
C THR A 199 27.69 10.98 10.95
N ASP A 200 27.65 9.71 11.35
CA ASP A 200 27.81 8.62 10.38
C ASP A 200 26.48 8.20 9.74
N ASN A 201 26.29 8.56 8.46
CA ASN A 201 25.08 8.20 7.70
C ASN A 201 24.88 6.69 7.60
N ALA A 202 25.97 5.90 7.69
CA ALA A 202 25.91 4.45 7.69
C ALA A 202 25.26 3.91 8.97
N ALA A 203 25.61 4.45 10.13
CA ALA A 203 25.02 4.07 11.42
C ALA A 203 23.51 4.39 11.44
N LYS A 204 23.11 5.59 11.02
CA LYS A 204 21.69 5.97 10.94
C LYS A 204 20.87 5.07 10.02
N LYS A 205 21.44 4.62 8.90
CA LYS A 205 20.77 3.66 7.99
C LYS A 205 20.60 2.30 8.64
N LYS A 206 21.59 1.84 9.40
CA LYS A 206 21.55 0.58 10.14
C LYS A 206 20.43 0.60 11.20
N ASP A 207 20.32 1.68 11.96
CA ASP A 207 19.29 1.83 12.99
C ASP A 207 17.86 1.83 12.40
N VAL A 208 17.67 2.54 11.27
CA VAL A 208 16.40 2.54 10.54
C VAL A 208 16.04 1.14 10.02
N LEU A 209 17.02 0.41 9.49
CA LEU A 209 16.82 -0.95 9.01
C LEU A 209 16.43 -1.90 10.16
N GLU A 210 17.17 -1.83 11.26
CA GLU A 210 16.93 -2.66 12.44
C GLU A 210 15.52 -2.41 13.02
N PHE A 211 15.11 -1.15 13.08
CA PHE A 211 13.77 -0.74 13.49
C PHE A 211 12.68 -1.41 12.65
N PHE A 212 12.76 -1.33 11.31
CA PHE A 212 11.76 -1.95 10.45
C PHE A 212 11.82 -3.49 10.46
N GLN A 213 13.00 -4.09 10.65
CA GLN A 213 13.13 -5.54 10.80
C GLN A 213 12.51 -6.04 12.11
N GLN A 214 12.66 -5.30 13.21
CA GLN A 214 11.99 -5.63 14.47
C GLN A 214 10.46 -5.49 14.33
N LEU A 215 9.99 -4.42 13.69
CA LEU A 215 8.57 -4.24 13.40
C LEU A 215 8.01 -5.38 12.53
N ASP A 216 8.68 -5.74 11.43
CA ASP A 216 8.25 -6.84 10.54
C ASP A 216 8.16 -8.17 11.29
N ARG A 217 9.19 -8.52 12.09
CA ARG A 217 9.17 -9.75 12.90
C ARG A 217 8.03 -9.78 13.90
N TYR A 218 7.73 -8.64 14.54
CA TYR A 218 6.60 -8.54 15.45
C TYR A 218 5.27 -8.69 14.70
N LEU A 219 5.08 -7.93 13.62
CA LEU A 219 3.83 -7.94 12.85
C LEU A 219 3.53 -9.32 12.25
N ARG A 220 4.54 -10.06 11.79
CA ARG A 220 4.36 -11.44 11.30
C ARG A 220 3.80 -12.38 12.36
N LYS A 221 4.26 -12.24 13.60
CA LYS A 221 3.75 -13.03 14.74
C LYS A 221 2.38 -12.54 15.18
N PHE A 222 2.19 -11.22 15.26
CA PHE A 222 0.94 -10.61 15.68
C PHE A 222 -0.21 -10.93 14.72
N LEU A 223 0.08 -10.97 13.41
CA LEU A 223 -0.87 -11.29 12.34
C LEU A 223 -0.79 -12.76 11.91
N GLU A 224 -0.25 -13.64 12.74
CA GLU A 224 -0.16 -15.07 12.42
C GLU A 224 -1.57 -15.68 12.28
N GLY A 225 -1.84 -16.34 11.16
CA GLY A 225 -3.16 -16.90 10.85
C GLY A 225 -4.20 -15.88 10.36
N GLU A 226 -3.91 -14.58 10.45
CA GLU A 226 -4.76 -13.53 9.89
C GLU A 226 -4.69 -13.52 8.36
N ARG A 227 -5.84 -13.38 7.72
CA ARG A 227 -6.00 -13.33 6.25
C ARG A 227 -6.34 -11.95 5.74
N ALA A 228 -6.73 -11.04 6.64
CA ALA A 228 -7.01 -9.65 6.33
C ALA A 228 -5.80 -8.95 5.67
N PRO A 229 -6.00 -8.18 4.59
CA PRO A 229 -4.91 -7.44 3.95
C PRO A 229 -4.42 -6.31 4.86
N MET A 230 -3.14 -5.92 4.71
CA MET A 230 -2.54 -4.77 5.38
C MET A 230 -2.07 -3.75 4.35
N ILE A 231 -2.44 -2.49 4.56
CA ILE A 231 -2.04 -1.33 3.76
C ILE A 231 -0.97 -0.55 4.53
N LEU A 232 0.09 -0.15 3.85
CA LEU A 232 1.14 0.66 4.43
C LEU A 232 0.89 2.15 4.09
N ALA A 233 0.97 3.02 5.08
CA ALA A 233 0.80 4.46 4.94
C ALA A 233 1.89 5.20 5.73
N GLY A 234 2.62 6.12 5.11
CA GLY A 234 3.73 6.81 5.78
C GLY A 234 4.66 7.55 4.86
#